data_AF-A0A1V0I107-F1
#
_entry.id   AF-A0A1V0I107-F1
#
_cell.length_a   1.000
_cell.length_b   1.000
_cell.length_c   1.000
_cell.angle_alpha   90.00
_cell.angle_beta   90.00
_cell.angle_gamma   90.00
#
_symmetry.space_group_name_H-M   'P 1'
#
loop_
_entity.id
_entity.type
_entity.pdbx_description
1 polymer ?
#
loop_
_entity_poly.entity_id
_entity_poly.type
_entity_poly.pdbx_seq_one_letter_code
_entity_poly.pdbx_strand_id
1 'polypeptide(L)' 'MDELLHAARDAAATWDDRNYDHAAWFFGTDPAWRGYAFGYALVGRYLAEHPAETPATLVHAGTERFRYALEAMTD' A
#
# COMPACT_ATOMS: atom_id res chain seq x y z
N MET A 1 10.54 -7.09 7.01
CA MET A 1 9.68 -8.10 6.36
C MET A 1 8.34 -8.18 7.10
N ASP A 2 8.37 -8.43 8.42
CA ASP A 2 7.18 -8.59 9.25
C ASP A 2 6.26 -7.35 9.29
N GLU A 3 6.83 -6.14 9.38
CA GLU A 3 6.06 -4.89 9.45
C GLU A 3 5.31 -4.57 8.14
N LEU A 4 5.93 -4.84 6.99
CA LEU A 4 5.28 -4.63 5.68
C LEU A 4 4.15 -5.64 5.46
N LEU A 5 4.34 -6.89 5.90
CA LEU A 5 3.30 -7.91 5.86
C LEU A 5 2.13 -7.55 6.78
N HIS A 6 2.42 -7.07 7.99
CA HIS A 6 1.38 -6.58 8.91
C HIS A 6 0.59 -5.41 8.29
N ALA A 7 1.30 -4.41 7.75
CA ALA A 7 0.66 -3.28 7.08
C ALA A 7 -0.17 -3.71 5.85
N ALA A 8 0.32 -4.69 5.06
CA ALA A 8 -0.41 -5.24 3.93
C ALA A 8 -1.70 -5.96 4.36
N ARG A 9 -1.65 -6.73 5.44
CA ARG A 9 -2.83 -7.40 6.01
C ARG A 9 -3.86 -6.41 6.52
N ASP A 10 -3.43 -5.37 7.23
CA ASP A 10 -4.31 -4.30 7.69
C ASP A 10 -4.97 -3.59 6.51
N ALA A 11 -4.18 -3.17 5.51
CA ALA A 11 -4.70 -2.51 4.32
C ALA A 11 -5.66 -3.40 3.51
N ALA A 12 -5.41 -4.70 3.43
CA ALA A 12 -6.30 -5.65 2.77
C ALA A 12 -7.62 -5.82 3.54
N ALA A 13 -7.57 -5.87 4.87
CA ALA A 13 -8.72 -6.02 5.74
C ALA A 13 -9.63 -4.78 5.79
N THR A 14 -9.04 -3.57 5.69
CA THR A 14 -9.77 -2.30 5.78
C THR A 14 -9.98 -1.61 4.43
N TRP A 15 -9.78 -2.31 3.31
CA TRP A 15 -9.80 -1.69 1.97
C TRP A 15 -11.08 -0.91 1.65
N ASP A 16 -12.24 -1.47 2.01
CA ASP A 16 -13.55 -0.86 1.78
C ASP A 16 -14.06 -0.04 2.98
N ASP A 17 -13.26 0.06 4.05
CA ASP A 17 -13.62 0.85 5.22
C ASP A 17 -13.46 2.34 4.92
N ARG A 18 -14.58 3.06 4.89
CA ARG A 18 -14.58 4.53 4.69
C ARG A 18 -14.35 5.32 5.98
N ASN A 19 -14.38 4.64 7.13
CA ASN A 19 -14.21 5.24 8.45
C ASN A 19 -12.85 4.88 9.08
N TYR A 20 -11.89 4.43 8.26
CA TYR A 20 -10.54 4.12 8.73
C TYR A 20 -9.88 5.36 9.35
N ASP A 21 -9.05 5.14 10.36
CA ASP A 21 -8.24 6.20 10.95
C ASP A 21 -7.09 6.55 9.99
N HIS A 22 -7.24 7.67 9.30
CA HIS A 22 -6.27 8.15 8.32
C HIS A 22 -4.90 8.44 8.94
N ALA A 23 -4.86 9.01 10.15
CA ALA A 23 -3.60 9.34 10.82
C ALA A 23 -2.88 8.06 11.26
N ALA A 24 -3.62 7.10 11.84
CA ALA A 24 -3.06 5.81 12.19
C ALA A 24 -2.53 5.08 10.96
N TRP A 25 -3.25 5.12 9.83
CA TRP A 25 -2.84 4.43 8.60
C TRP A 25 -1.56 5.02 7.99
N PHE A 26 -1.49 6.35 7.84
CA PHE A 26 -0.33 7.01 7.21
C PHE A 26 0.88 7.06 8.13
N PHE A 27 0.68 7.51 9.38
CA PHE A 27 1.78 7.82 10.28
C PHE A 27 2.17 6.65 11.16
N GLY A 28 1.27 5.70 11.41
CA GLY A 28 1.52 4.64 12.38
C GLY A 28 1.83 5.16 13.78
N THR A 29 1.98 4.23 14.70
CA THR A 29 2.44 4.50 16.07
C THR A 29 3.65 3.64 16.39
N ASP A 30 3.62 2.38 15.95
CA ASP A 30 4.76 1.47 15.99
C ASP A 30 4.60 0.41 14.86
N PRO A 31 5.45 0.43 13.82
CA PRO A 31 6.49 1.43 13.55
C PRO A 31 5.86 2.76 13.11
N ALA A 32 6.54 3.86 13.44
CA ALA A 32 6.23 5.17 12.88
C ALA A 32 6.47 5.17 11.35
N TRP A 33 5.67 5.96 10.65
CA TRP A 33 5.63 6.14 9.19
C TRP A 33 5.31 4.86 8.40
N ARG A 34 4.62 3.89 9.02
CA ARG A 34 4.30 2.61 8.39
C ARG A 34 3.61 2.77 7.03
N GLY A 35 2.70 3.74 6.90
CA GLY A 35 1.97 3.98 5.66
C GLY A 35 2.87 4.45 4.51
N TYR A 36 3.92 5.22 4.81
CA TYR A 36 4.91 5.62 3.80
C TYR A 36 5.76 4.45 3.34
N ALA A 37 6.29 3.65 4.26
CA ALA A 37 7.10 2.49 3.93
C ALA A 37 6.28 1.46 3.14
N PHE A 38 5.05 1.19 3.58
CA PHE A 38 4.10 0.33 2.90
C PHE A 38 3.74 0.85 1.50
N GLY A 39 3.36 2.12 1.38
CA GLY A 39 3.01 2.73 0.10
C GLY A 39 4.15 2.70 -0.92
N TYR A 40 5.39 2.96 -0.47
CA TYR A 40 6.58 2.83 -1.30
C TYR A 40 6.78 1.39 -1.81
N ALA A 41 6.66 0.40 -0.92
CA ALA A 41 6.80 -1.01 -1.28
C ALA A 41 5.70 -1.47 -2.26
N LEU A 42 4.45 -1.08 -2.01
CA LEU A 42 3.30 -1.41 -2.86
C LEU A 42 3.47 -0.85 -4.28
N VAL A 43 3.80 0.44 -4.41
CA VAL A 43 4.02 1.08 -5.71
C VAL A 43 5.25 0.50 -6.41
N GLY A 44 6.33 0.24 -5.67
CA GLY A 44 7.53 -0.39 -6.21
C GLY A 44 7.26 -1.77 -6.79
N ARG A 45 6.46 -2.59 -6.09
CA ARG A 45 6.02 -3.89 -6.59
C ARG A 45 5.19 -3.76 -7.86
N TYR A 46 4.19 -2.87 -7.86
CA TYR A 46 3.37 -2.62 -9.02
C TYR A 46 4.23 -2.23 -10.23
N LEU A 47 5.18 -1.30 -10.07
CA LEU A 47 6.06 -0.86 -11.16
C LEU A 47 6.98 -1.97 -11.69
N ALA A 48 7.37 -2.95 -10.86
CA ALA A 48 8.16 -4.10 -11.32
C ALA A 48 7.40 -4.97 -12.33
N GLU A 49 6.07 -5.00 -12.24
CA GLU A 49 5.19 -5.74 -13.17
C GLU A 49 4.68 -4.86 -14.33
N HIS A 50 4.86 -3.53 -14.23
CA HIS A 50 4.43 -2.53 -15.23
C HIS A 50 5.58 -1.64 -15.71
N PRO A 51 6.55 -2.16 -16.49
CA PRO A 51 7.78 -1.44 -16.84
C PRO A 51 7.58 -0.22 -17.76
N ALA A 52 6.40 -0.06 -18.35
CA ALA A 52 6.04 1.13 -19.14
C ALA A 52 5.53 2.29 -18.29
N GLU A 53 5.22 2.06 -17.02
CA GLU A 53 4.71 3.08 -16.10
C GLU A 53 5.83 3.65 -15.23
N THR A 54 5.59 4.85 -14.72
CA THR A 54 6.48 5.55 -13.79
C THR A 54 5.66 6.05 -12.60
N PRO A 55 6.29 6.45 -11.48
CA PRO A 55 5.56 7.10 -10.38
C PRO A 55 4.74 8.31 -10.85
N ALA A 56 5.24 9.09 -11.82
CA ALA A 56 4.55 10.26 -12.33
C ALA A 56 3.26 9.91 -13.10
N THR A 57 3.23 8.77 -13.81
CA THR A 57 2.02 8.34 -14.53
C THR A 57 0.93 7.80 -13.60
N LEU A 58 1.26 7.54 -12.33
CA LEU A 58 0.36 6.94 -11.34
C LEU A 58 -0.31 7.97 -10.41
N VAL A 59 0.02 9.26 -10.51
CA VAL A 59 -0.48 10.31 -9.60
C VAL A 59 -2.02 10.38 -9.53
N HIS A 60 -2.71 10.02 -10.63
CA HIS A 60 -4.16 10.00 -10.71
C HIS A 60 -4.74 8.58 -10.86
N ALA A 61 -3.92 7.54 -10.65
CA ALA A 61 -4.39 6.17 -10.69
C ALA A 61 -5.40 5.93 -9.56
N GLY A 62 -6.53 5.28 -9.88
CA GLY A 62 -7.43 4.77 -8.87
C GLY A 62 -6.80 3.64 -8.07
N THR A 63 -7.23 3.49 -6.82
CA THR A 63 -6.61 2.54 -5.87
C THR A 63 -6.79 1.09 -6.31
N GLU A 64 -7.88 0.77 -7.01
CA GLU A 64 -8.18 -0.56 -7.55
C GLU A 64 -7.05 -1.16 -8.40
N ARG A 65 -6.25 -0.31 -9.05
CA ARG A 65 -5.10 -0.74 -9.85
C ARG A 65 -4.02 -1.42 -9.02
N PHE A 66 -3.93 -1.12 -7.73
CA PHE A 66 -2.92 -1.68 -6.82
C PHE A 66 -3.41 -2.89 -6.04
N ARG A 67 -4.67 -3.31 -6.23
CA ARG A 67 -5.30 -4.39 -5.44
C ARG A 67 -4.55 -5.71 -5.57
N TYR A 68 -4.18 -6.10 -6.78
CA TYR A 68 -3.46 -7.35 -7.02
C TYR A 68 -2.06 -7.32 -6.38
N ALA A 69 -1.37 -6.16 -6.44
CA ALA A 69 -0.05 -5.99 -5.84
C ALA A 69 -0.11 -6.08 -4.32
N LEU A 70 -1.18 -5.57 -3.71
CA LEU A 70 -1.46 -5.73 -2.28
C LEU A 70 -1.69 -7.19 -1.90
N GLU A 71 -2.53 -7.91 -2.64
CA GLU A 71 -2.83 -9.33 -2.36
C GLU A 71 -1.56 -10.18 -2.41
N ALA A 72 -0.70 -9.95 -3.41
CA ALA A 72 0.58 -10.65 -3.53
C ALA A 72 1.64 -10.26 -2.47
N MET A 73 1.37 -9.26 -1.61
CA MET A 73 2.18 -8.95 -0.43
C MET A 73 1.67 -9.65 0.83
N THR A 74 0.47 -10.24 0.77
CA THR A 74 -0.16 -10.97 1.90
C THR A 74 0.02 -12.48 1.84
N ASP A 75 0.36 -13.01 0.65
CA ASP A 75 0.74 -14.41 0.39
C ASP A 75 2.15 -14.74 0.93
#